data_AF-A0A965HNA0-F1
#
_entry.id   AF-A0A965HNA0-F1
#
_cell.length_a   1.000
_cell.length_b   1.000
_cell.length_c   1.000
_cell.angle_alpha   90.00
_cell.angle_beta   90.00
_cell.angle_gamma   90.00
#
_symmetry.space_group_name_H-M   'P 1'
#
loop_
_entity.id
_entity.type
_entity.pdbx_description
1 polymer ?
#
loop_
_entity_poly.entity_id
_entity_poly.type
_entity_poly.pdbx_seq_one_letter_code
_entity_poly.pdbx_strand_id
1 'polypeptide(L)'
;MGISGDGFFVVQDVSTKTNLYTRAGQFNVDSGGYLVTAGGQRVLGYSSTAGVPRSGPPDVVLQVPTGSKDATVTTNIDASFNFNAVADIKTDANNGAFDPTKADSYNNASSVTVYDQIGSPHTMTMYFRHVDAQQWQVYALMSDGANTLTPAVTPAPASTATSAAAADTIKPVL
;
A
#
# COMPACT_ATOMS: atom_id res chain seq x y z
N MET A 1 -14.05 -17.55 -23.97
CA MET A 1 -14.95 -17.81 -22.82
C MET A 1 -16.26 -18.40 -23.33
N GLY A 2 -16.99 -19.13 -22.50
CA GLY A 2 -18.30 -19.70 -22.86
C GLY A 2 -19.18 -19.88 -21.63
N ILE A 3 -20.50 -19.86 -21.81
CA ILE A 3 -21.47 -20.06 -20.72
C ILE A 3 -21.85 -21.54 -20.70
N SER A 4 -21.55 -22.23 -19.61
CA SER A 4 -22.03 -23.60 -19.36
C SER A 4 -23.25 -23.53 -18.44
N GLY A 5 -24.44 -23.38 -19.02
CA GLY A 5 -25.71 -23.27 -18.30
C GLY A 5 -26.68 -22.28 -18.93
N ASP A 6 -27.71 -21.89 -18.18
CA ASP A 6 -28.62 -20.82 -18.56
C ASP A 6 -28.01 -19.46 -18.27
N GLY A 7 -27.94 -18.61 -19.29
CA GLY A 7 -27.38 -17.27 -19.15
C GLY A 7 -26.99 -16.66 -20.49
N PHE A 8 -26.84 -15.35 -20.47
CA PHE A 8 -26.36 -14.55 -21.60
C PHE A 8 -25.44 -13.45 -21.07
N PHE A 9 -24.42 -13.10 -21.85
CA PHE A 9 -23.72 -11.83 -21.69
C PHE A 9 -24.63 -10.71 -22.17
N VAL A 10 -24.69 -9.62 -21.41
CA VAL A 10 -25.38 -8.39 -21.83
C VAL A 10 -24.39 -7.53 -22.59
N VAL A 11 -24.74 -7.13 -23.81
CA VAL A 11 -23.95 -6.24 -24.66
C VAL A 11 -24.79 -5.04 -25.07
N GLN A 12 -24.19 -3.90 -25.33
CA GLN A 12 -24.87 -2.68 -25.73
C GLN A 12 -24.39 -2.25 -27.10
N ASP A 13 -25.36 -1.92 -27.96
CA ASP A 13 -25.07 -1.27 -29.23
C ASP A 13 -24.54 0.15 -28.99
N VAL A 14 -23.42 0.49 -29.62
CA VAL A 14 -22.72 1.75 -29.38
C VAL A 14 -23.54 2.95 -29.88
N SER A 15 -24.31 2.77 -30.96
CA SER A 15 -25.11 3.82 -31.60
C SER A 15 -26.47 4.00 -30.94
N THR A 16 -27.21 2.92 -30.71
CA THR A 16 -28.59 2.99 -30.21
C THR A 16 -28.68 2.89 -28.69
N LYS A 17 -27.58 2.54 -28.00
CA LYS A 17 -27.53 2.26 -26.55
C LYS A 17 -28.52 1.16 -26.10
N THR A 18 -28.99 0.35 -27.05
CA THR A 18 -29.91 -0.75 -26.76
C THR A 18 -29.14 -1.95 -26.21
N ASN A 19 -29.65 -2.55 -25.14
CA ASN A 19 -29.10 -3.75 -24.56
C ASN A 19 -29.54 -4.98 -25.38
N LEU A 20 -28.57 -5.81 -25.73
CA LEU A 20 -28.67 -7.04 -26.48
C LEU A 20 -28.04 -8.17 -25.66
N TYR A 21 -28.31 -9.41 -26.05
CA TYR A 21 -27.89 -10.60 -25.30
C TYR A 21 -27.16 -11.57 -26.21
N THR A 22 -26.02 -12.10 -25.76
CA THR A 22 -25.24 -13.08 -26.52
C THR A 22 -24.69 -14.19 -25.64
N ARG A 23 -24.59 -15.42 -26.17
CA ARG A 23 -23.83 -16.52 -25.55
C ARG A 23 -22.41 -16.64 -26.11
N ALA A 24 -22.10 -15.91 -27.18
CA ALA A 24 -20.77 -15.90 -27.77
C ALA A 24 -19.82 -15.14 -26.83
N GLY A 25 -18.91 -15.86 -26.18
CA GLY A 25 -17.90 -15.30 -25.29
C GLY A 25 -16.58 -14.97 -25.99
N GLN A 26 -16.65 -14.55 -27.26
CA GLN A 26 -15.52 -14.04 -28.03
C GLN A 26 -15.54 -12.51 -27.96
N PHE A 27 -14.67 -11.95 -27.12
CA PHE A 27 -14.55 -10.52 -26.89
C PHE A 27 -13.12 -10.07 -27.15
N ASN A 28 -12.95 -8.87 -27.68
CA ASN A 28 -11.67 -8.20 -27.87
C ASN A 28 -11.68 -6.85 -27.16
N VAL A 29 -10.51 -6.28 -26.90
CA VAL A 29 -10.38 -4.92 -26.35
C VAL A 29 -10.20 -3.96 -27.51
N ASP A 30 -11.04 -2.92 -27.61
CA ASP A 30 -10.88 -1.86 -28.60
C ASP A 30 -9.81 -0.82 -28.18
N SER A 31 -9.50 0.13 -29.07
CA SER A 31 -8.51 1.19 -28.77
C SER A 31 -8.92 2.12 -27.62
N GLY A 32 -10.20 2.15 -27.26
CA GLY A 32 -10.72 2.86 -26.09
C GLY A 32 -10.65 2.03 -24.80
N GLY A 33 -10.11 0.81 -24.86
CA GLY A 33 -10.07 -0.12 -23.73
C GLY A 33 -11.40 -0.82 -23.47
N TYR A 34 -12.42 -0.68 -24.31
CA TYR A 34 -13.71 -1.33 -24.08
C TYR A 34 -13.68 -2.80 -24.51
N LEU A 35 -14.33 -3.66 -23.74
CA LEU A 35 -14.59 -5.03 -24.17
C LEU A 35 -15.68 -5.01 -25.24
N VAL A 36 -15.37 -5.48 -26.44
CA VAL A 36 -16.26 -5.48 -27.60
C VAL A 36 -16.43 -6.87 -28.20
N THR A 37 -17.62 -7.15 -28.74
CA THR A 37 -17.89 -8.33 -29.57
C THR A 37 -17.28 -8.16 -30.97
N ALA A 38 -17.24 -9.23 -31.77
CA ALA A 38 -16.88 -9.15 -33.19
C ALA A 38 -17.80 -8.20 -34.00
N GLY A 39 -19.03 -7.96 -33.53
CA GLY A 39 -19.98 -7.01 -34.13
C GLY A 39 -19.82 -5.58 -33.61
N GLY A 40 -18.82 -5.29 -32.76
CA GLY A 40 -18.57 -3.96 -32.22
C GLY A 40 -19.49 -3.54 -31.06
N GLN A 41 -20.33 -4.44 -30.54
CA GLN A 41 -21.15 -4.15 -29.35
C GLN A 41 -20.27 -4.20 -28.10
N ARG A 42 -20.51 -3.30 -27.14
CA ARG A 42 -19.74 -3.23 -25.89
C ARG A 42 -20.33 -4.15 -24.83
N VAL A 43 -19.51 -4.90 -24.12
CA VAL A 43 -19.97 -5.79 -23.04
C VAL A 43 -20.32 -4.98 -21.80
N LEU A 44 -21.43 -5.30 -21.15
CA LEU A 44 -21.83 -4.71 -19.87
C LEU A 44 -21.40 -5.59 -18.71
N GLY A 45 -21.10 -4.94 -17.60
CA GLY A 45 -20.84 -5.57 -16.32
C GLY A 45 -21.56 -4.82 -15.20
N TYR A 46 -21.14 -5.13 -13.98
CA TYR A 46 -21.71 -4.56 -12.77
C TYR A 46 -20.85 -3.39 -12.31
N SER A 47 -21.48 -2.25 -12.03
CA SER A 47 -20.84 -1.19 -11.25
C SER A 47 -20.42 -1.74 -9.89
N SER A 48 -19.32 -1.23 -9.32
CA SER A 48 -18.86 -1.63 -8.00
C SER A 48 -18.56 -0.42 -7.13
N THR A 49 -18.90 -0.52 -5.85
CA THR A 49 -18.55 0.47 -4.83
C THR A 49 -17.64 -0.21 -3.83
N ALA A 50 -16.43 0.33 -3.64
CA ALA A 50 -15.40 -0.26 -2.77
C ALA A 50 -15.09 -1.74 -3.07
N GLY A 51 -15.10 -2.13 -4.35
CA GLY A 51 -14.81 -3.49 -4.80
C GLY A 51 -15.97 -4.48 -4.65
N VAL A 52 -17.13 -4.04 -4.15
CA VAL A 52 -18.34 -4.87 -4.08
C VAL A 52 -19.20 -4.62 -5.32
N PRO A 53 -19.44 -5.64 -6.18
CA PRO A 53 -20.34 -5.50 -7.31
C PRO A 53 -21.77 -5.21 -6.86
N ARG A 54 -22.43 -4.30 -7.57
CA ARG A 54 -23.85 -4.01 -7.39
C ARG A 54 -24.70 -5.23 -7.76
N SER A 55 -25.73 -5.50 -6.96
CA SER A 55 -26.76 -6.49 -7.29
C SER A 55 -27.77 -5.95 -8.32
N GLY A 56 -28.19 -6.80 -9.27
CA GLY A 56 -29.16 -6.45 -10.31
C GLY A 56 -28.71 -6.87 -11.70
N PRO A 57 -29.24 -6.27 -12.79
CA PRO A 57 -28.70 -6.43 -14.14
C PRO A 57 -27.43 -5.60 -14.34
N PRO A 58 -26.53 -5.99 -15.27
CA PRO A 58 -25.39 -5.17 -15.68
C PRO A 58 -25.80 -3.76 -16.10
N ASP A 59 -25.11 -2.75 -15.59
CA ASP A 59 -25.46 -1.32 -15.73
C ASP A 59 -24.34 -0.45 -16.28
N VAL A 60 -23.11 -0.98 -16.40
CA VAL A 60 -21.94 -0.24 -16.87
C VAL A 60 -21.25 -0.96 -18.02
N VAL A 61 -20.74 -0.21 -19.00
CA VAL A 61 -19.88 -0.77 -20.04
C VAL A 61 -18.52 -1.15 -19.46
N LEU A 62 -18.07 -2.37 -19.73
CA LEU A 62 -16.77 -2.85 -19.27
C LEU A 62 -15.65 -2.18 -20.07
N GLN A 63 -14.79 -1.49 -19.35
CA GLN A 63 -13.58 -0.90 -19.86
C GLN A 63 -12.41 -1.48 -19.07
N VAL A 64 -11.43 -2.03 -19.78
CA VAL A 64 -10.13 -2.38 -19.26
C VAL A 64 -9.34 -1.06 -19.20
N PRO A 65 -9.07 -0.52 -18.01
CA PRO A 65 -8.24 0.68 -17.90
C PRO A 65 -6.85 0.33 -18.42
N THR A 66 -6.37 1.08 -19.41
CA THR A 66 -4.98 1.00 -19.89
C THR A 66 -4.05 1.95 -19.12
N GLY A 67 -4.60 2.74 -18.20
CA GLY A 67 -3.83 3.58 -17.30
C GLY A 67 -3.11 2.75 -16.24
N SER A 68 -1.90 3.17 -15.90
CA SER A 68 -1.21 2.68 -14.70
C SER A 68 -2.10 2.91 -13.48
N LYS A 69 -2.15 1.95 -12.56
CA LYS A 69 -2.74 2.22 -11.25
C LYS A 69 -1.91 3.31 -10.56
N ASP A 70 -2.60 4.28 -9.96
CA ASP A 70 -1.95 5.29 -9.14
C ASP A 70 -1.20 4.62 -7.98
N ALA A 71 -0.05 5.20 -7.63
CA ALA A 71 0.71 4.74 -6.48
C ALA A 71 -0.10 4.93 -5.20
N THR A 72 -0.09 3.92 -4.33
CA THR A 72 -0.68 4.03 -3.00
C THR A 72 0.42 4.38 -2.02
N VAL A 73 0.33 5.56 -1.41
CA VAL A 73 1.24 5.98 -0.33
C VAL A 73 1.13 5.02 0.86
N THR A 74 2.27 4.70 1.48
CA THR A 74 2.29 3.88 2.69
C THR A 74 1.80 4.72 3.88
N THR A 75 0.67 4.36 4.49
CA THR A 75 0.08 5.12 5.61
C THR A 75 0.39 4.55 6.99
N ASN A 76 0.53 3.22 7.09
CA ASN A 76 0.80 2.53 8.36
C ASN A 76 1.85 1.45 8.15
N ILE A 77 2.66 1.22 9.18
CA ILE A 77 3.55 0.08 9.28
C ILE A 77 3.31 -0.59 10.63
N ASP A 78 2.85 -1.84 10.58
CA ASP A 78 2.74 -2.69 11.75
C ASP A 78 4.01 -3.54 11.84
N ALA A 79 4.78 -3.33 12.91
CA ALA A 79 6.02 -4.05 13.14
C ALA A 79 6.06 -4.66 14.55
N SER A 80 6.43 -5.95 14.60
CA SER A 80 6.56 -6.73 15.82
C SER A 80 8.02 -7.10 16.03
N PHE A 81 8.54 -6.79 17.22
CA PHE A 81 9.94 -7.06 17.57
C PHE A 81 10.04 -7.89 18.84
N ASN A 82 11.10 -8.71 18.92
CA ASN A 82 11.50 -9.38 20.14
C ASN A 82 12.83 -8.78 20.59
N PHE A 83 12.87 -8.28 21.83
CA PHE A 83 14.05 -7.64 22.38
C PHE A 83 14.75 -8.54 23.41
N ASN A 84 16.07 -8.62 23.29
CA ASN A 84 16.89 -9.34 24.26
C ASN A 84 17.01 -8.53 25.56
N ALA A 85 16.36 -8.98 26.64
CA ALA A 85 16.34 -8.29 27.93
C ALA A 85 17.71 -8.14 28.60
N VAL A 86 18.73 -8.91 28.18
CA VAL A 86 20.12 -8.82 28.70
C VAL A 86 21.08 -8.10 27.76
N ALA A 87 20.57 -7.42 26.72
CA ALA A 87 21.41 -6.61 25.85
C ALA A 87 22.09 -5.47 26.63
N ASP A 88 23.29 -5.09 26.22
CA ASP A 88 24.01 -3.98 26.85
C ASP A 88 23.18 -2.70 26.79
N ILE A 89 23.06 -2.02 27.93
CA ILE A 89 22.43 -0.71 28.00
C ILE A 89 23.35 0.27 27.28
N LYS A 90 22.85 0.93 26.23
CA LYS A 90 23.63 1.88 25.44
C LYS A 90 23.49 3.27 26.02
N THR A 91 24.51 3.71 26.77
CA THR A 91 24.59 5.05 27.38
C THR A 91 25.58 5.99 26.68
N ASP A 92 26.19 5.61 25.55
CA ASP A 92 27.48 6.17 25.11
C ASP A 92 27.47 7.44 24.21
N ALA A 93 28.65 8.10 24.25
CA ALA A 93 29.36 9.10 23.45
C ALA A 93 28.76 10.49 23.20
N ASN A 94 27.45 10.63 23.05
CA ASN A 94 26.81 11.92 22.71
C ASN A 94 26.00 12.49 23.89
N ASN A 95 26.60 12.61 25.08
CA ASN A 95 25.89 12.98 26.31
C ASN A 95 24.65 12.08 26.61
N GLY A 96 24.67 10.83 26.18
CA GLY A 96 23.54 9.91 26.31
C GLY A 96 22.43 10.08 25.26
N ALA A 97 22.62 10.93 24.23
CA ALA A 97 21.70 11.09 23.11
C ALA A 97 21.90 10.03 22.03
N PHE A 98 20.82 9.74 21.29
CA PHE A 98 20.84 8.87 20.13
C PHE A 98 21.49 9.57 18.91
N ASP A 99 22.34 8.86 18.17
CA ASP A 99 22.98 9.33 16.94
C ASP A 99 23.06 8.18 15.91
N PRO A 100 22.31 8.25 14.79
CA PRO A 100 22.28 7.18 13.78
C PRO A 100 23.61 6.97 13.05
N THR A 101 24.56 7.90 13.15
CA THR A 101 25.89 7.80 12.55
C THR A 101 26.90 7.11 13.47
N LYS A 102 26.54 6.88 14.74
CA LYS A 102 27.38 6.25 15.76
C LYS A 102 26.82 4.88 16.13
N ALA A 103 27.51 3.82 15.70
CA ALA A 103 27.11 2.44 16.00
C ALA A 103 26.98 2.15 17.50
N ASP A 104 27.70 2.90 18.35
CA ASP A 104 27.63 2.74 19.80
C ASP A 104 26.37 3.35 20.44
N SER A 105 25.57 4.12 19.69
CA SER A 105 24.36 4.76 20.22
C SER A 105 23.11 3.87 20.18
N TYR A 106 23.18 2.67 19.57
CA TYR A 106 22.05 1.75 19.41
C TYR A 106 22.51 0.29 19.47
N ASN A 107 21.58 -0.64 19.70
CA ASN A 107 21.87 -2.08 19.75
C ASN A 107 21.64 -2.74 18.40
N ASN A 108 20.53 -2.40 17.73
CA ASN A 108 20.15 -3.00 16.45
C ASN A 108 19.49 -1.95 15.56
N ALA A 109 19.52 -2.19 14.24
CA ALA A 109 18.77 -1.41 13.28
C ALA A 109 18.14 -2.32 12.21
N SER A 110 16.92 -1.97 11.78
CA SER A 110 16.18 -2.67 10.73
C SER A 110 15.57 -1.67 9.76
N SER A 111 15.63 -1.96 8.47
CA SER A 111 15.12 -1.06 7.43
C SER A 111 13.91 -1.65 6.71
N VAL A 112 12.99 -0.77 6.32
CA VAL A 112 11.81 -1.08 5.52
C VAL A 112 11.67 -0.06 4.39
N THR A 113 11.27 -0.52 3.21
CA THR A 113 10.96 0.37 2.08
C THR A 113 9.53 0.88 2.20
N VAL A 114 9.36 2.20 2.17
CA VAL A 114 8.06 2.90 2.14
C VAL A 114 7.91 3.63 0.82
N TYR A 115 6.68 3.83 0.36
CA TYR A 115 6.39 4.50 -0.91
C TYR A 115 5.68 5.82 -0.67
N ASP A 116 6.11 6.85 -1.39
CA ASP A 116 5.45 8.15 -1.43
C ASP A 116 4.23 8.17 -2.39
N GLN A 117 3.57 9.32 -2.50
CA GLN A 117 2.37 9.51 -3.33
C GLN A 117 2.62 9.36 -4.83
N ILE A 118 3.86 9.45 -5.30
CA ILE A 118 4.23 9.25 -6.70
C ILE A 118 4.87 7.87 -6.95
N GLY A 119 4.92 7.01 -5.91
CA GLY A 119 5.45 5.65 -5.97
C GLY A 119 6.97 5.57 -5.90
N SER A 120 7.66 6.64 -5.52
CA SER A 120 9.11 6.57 -5.30
C SER A 120 9.43 5.83 -4.01
N PRO A 121 10.40 4.89 -4.02
CA PRO A 121 10.80 4.16 -2.83
C PRO A 121 11.67 5.03 -1.92
N HIS A 122 11.33 5.07 -0.65
CA HIS A 122 12.12 5.66 0.43
C HIS A 122 12.49 4.57 1.44
N THR A 123 13.70 4.65 2.00
CA THR A 123 14.12 3.68 3.02
C THR A 123 13.93 4.29 4.40
N MET A 124 13.08 3.67 5.21
CA MET A 124 12.95 4.01 6.62
C MET A 124 13.76 3.03 7.45
N THR A 125 14.67 3.54 8.26
CA THR A 125 15.50 2.75 9.18
C THR A 125 15.05 2.97 10.61
N MET A 126 14.70 1.88 11.27
CA MET A 126 14.35 1.82 12.69
C MET A 126 15.58 1.41 13.49
N TYR A 127 15.91 2.17 14.53
CA TYR A 127 17.01 1.92 15.45
C TYR A 127 16.45 1.58 16.83
N PHE A 128 16.97 0.51 17.41
CA PHE A 128 16.55 -0.01 18.70
C PHE A 128 17.65 0.20 19.73
N ARG A 129 17.32 0.88 20.82
CA ARG A 129 18.26 1.23 21.89
C ARG A 129 17.74 0.76 23.24
N HIS A 130 18.50 -0.07 23.92
CA HIS A 130 18.25 -0.46 25.30
C HIS A 130 18.73 0.65 26.23
N VAL A 131 17.83 1.22 27.04
CA VAL A 131 18.15 2.40 27.88
C VAL A 131 18.04 2.15 29.38
N ASP A 132 17.22 1.19 29.80
CA ASP A 132 17.09 0.77 31.19
C ASP A 132 16.49 -0.64 31.24
N ALA A 133 16.45 -1.26 32.43
CA ALA A 133 15.88 -2.59 32.64
C ALA A 133 14.47 -2.70 32.03
N GLN A 134 14.35 -3.55 31.00
CA GLN A 134 13.11 -3.78 30.25
C GLN A 134 12.58 -2.55 29.47
N GLN A 135 13.41 -1.51 29.27
CA GLN A 135 13.04 -0.29 28.55
C GLN A 135 13.83 -0.18 27.24
N TRP A 136 13.10 -0.19 26.14
CA TRP A 136 13.64 0.01 24.80
C TRP A 136 13.08 1.29 24.18
N GLN A 137 13.97 2.05 23.55
CA GLN A 137 13.63 3.18 22.72
C GLN A 137 13.75 2.78 21.25
N VAL A 138 12.75 3.16 20.47
CA VAL A 138 12.74 2.98 19.02
C VAL A 138 12.79 4.34 18.35
N TYR A 139 13.79 4.55 17.50
CA TYR A 139 13.92 5.72 16.66
C TYR A 139 13.69 5.31 15.21
N ALA A 140 12.95 6.10 14.44
CA ALA A 140 12.82 5.86 13.00
C ALA A 140 13.30 7.10 12.24
N LEU A 141 14.14 6.88 11.24
CA LEU A 141 14.63 7.91 10.33
C LEU A 141 14.41 7.46 8.90
N MET A 142 13.89 8.36 8.08
CA MET A 142 13.85 8.18 6.63
C MET A 142 15.15 8.67 6.01
N SER A 143 15.59 8.00 4.92
CA SER A 143 16.84 8.29 4.21
C SER A 143 16.93 9.71 3.62
N ASP A 144 15.80 10.42 3.54
CA ASP A 144 15.68 11.80 3.08
C ASP A 144 15.84 12.85 4.20
N GLY A 145 16.03 12.41 5.45
CA GLY A 145 16.18 13.28 6.62
C GLY A 145 14.89 13.95 7.09
N ALA A 146 13.72 13.59 6.53
CA ALA A 146 12.50 14.36 6.69
C ALA A 146 11.74 14.14 8.00
N ASN A 147 11.97 13.07 8.77
CA ASN A 147 11.21 12.82 10.00
C ASN A 147 12.02 12.03 11.03
N THR A 148 12.34 12.66 12.15
CA THR A 148 12.67 11.97 13.41
C THR A 148 11.34 11.63 14.09
N LEU A 149 10.86 10.40 13.97
CA LEU A 149 9.71 9.99 14.77
C LEU A 149 10.13 10.03 16.25
N THR A 150 9.37 10.76 17.08
CA THR A 150 9.56 10.84 18.52
C THR A 150 9.69 9.43 19.11
N PRO A 151 10.70 9.17 19.97
CA PRO A 151 10.95 7.82 20.46
C PRO A 151 9.72 7.28 21.19
N ALA A 152 9.14 6.20 20.67
CA ALA A 152 8.18 5.41 21.42
C ALA A 152 8.95 4.60 22.46
N VAL A 153 8.66 4.82 23.75
CA VAL A 153 9.19 4.00 24.84
C VAL A 153 8.25 2.81 25.00
N THR A 154 8.78 1.60 24.83
CA THR A 154 7.97 0.39 24.94
C THR A 154 8.56 -0.61 25.95
N PRO A 155 7.74 -1.15 26.87
CA PRO A 155 8.19 -2.19 27.79
C PRO A 155 8.40 -3.53 27.07
N ALA A 156 9.47 -4.23 27.41
CA ALA A 156 9.77 -5.61 27.00
C ALA A 156 8.86 -6.64 27.73
N PRO A 157 8.70 -7.91 27.29
CA PRO A 157 9.48 -8.67 26.29
C PRO A 157 8.91 -8.69 24.87
N ALA A 158 7.71 -8.18 24.66
CA ALA A 158 7.08 -8.05 23.36
C ALA A 158 6.34 -6.71 23.31
N SER A 159 6.70 -5.87 22.35
CA SER A 159 6.06 -4.58 22.15
C SER A 159 5.66 -4.43 20.70
N THR A 160 4.39 -4.09 20.48
CA THR A 160 3.91 -3.61 19.20
C THR A 160 4.28 -2.14 19.10
N ALA A 161 5.20 -1.79 18.19
CA ALA A 161 5.49 -0.40 17.89
C ALA A 161 4.60 -0.01 16.69
N THR A 162 3.47 0.64 16.95
CA THR A 162 2.67 1.26 15.90
C THR A 162 3.27 2.64 15.63
N SER A 163 4.10 2.75 14.59
CA SER A 163 4.47 4.06 14.06
C SER A 163 3.45 4.48 13.02
N ALA A 164 2.77 5.61 13.24
CA ALA A 164 2.19 6.34 12.13
C ALA A 164 3.36 6.75 11.22
N ALA A 165 3.46 6.17 10.03
CA ALA A 165 4.27 6.78 8.99
C ALA A 165 3.65 8.15 8.79
N ALA A 166 4.37 9.22 9.14
CA ALA A 166 3.80 10.55 9.20
C ALA A 166 3.01 10.80 7.92
N ALA A 167 1.69 10.97 8.06
CA ALA A 167 0.83 11.48 7.00
C ALA A 167 1.15 12.95 6.67
N ASP A 168 2.28 13.45 7.16
CA ASP A 168 2.74 14.80 6.91
C ASP A 168 3.58 14.82 5.64
N THR A 169 2.88 15.10 4.55
CA THR A 169 3.37 15.94 3.46
C THR A 169 4.87 15.79 3.17
N ILE A 170 5.27 14.69 2.51
CA ILE A 170 6.53 14.68 1.75
C ILE A 170 6.34 15.73 0.65
N LYS A 171 6.67 16.98 0.96
CA LYS A 171 6.64 18.06 -0.02
C LYS A 171 7.72 17.75 -1.07
N PRO A 172 7.40 17.87 -2.36
CA PRO A 172 8.42 17.76 -3.39
C PRO A 172 9.47 18.85 -3.16
N VAL A 173 10.73 18.43 -3.06
CA VAL A 173 11.87 19.34 -3.18
C VAL A 173 11.90 19.76 -4.65
N LEU A 174 11.66 21.04 -4.91
CA LEU A 174 11.92 21.69 -6.20
C LEU A 174 13.43 21.90 -6.37
#